data_AF-R0GD73-F1
#
_entry.id   AF-R0GD73-F1
#
_cell.length_a   1.000
_cell.length_b   1.000
_cell.length_c   1.000
_cell.angle_alpha   90.00
_cell.angle_beta   90.00
_cell.angle_gamma   90.00
#
_symmetry.space_group_name_H-M   'P 1'
#
loop_
_entity.id
_entity.type
_entity.pdbx_description
1 polymer ?
#
loop_
_entity_poly.entity_id
_entity_poly.type
_entity_poly.pdbx_seq_one_letter_code
_entity_poly.pdbx_strand_id
1 'polypeptide(L)'
;DFGFDFDFPGITESPMPFDYDIILYARLGLHCYNLHNGTNLKFVHWVKFTTMCTSYCDYYITLEAMDPACNSVISFQTLYSSFGRSMEDVYTWQILACRPTCNKAVNDNWDRDEAMDQYYPAKMPKWLSDEALTSDNKKYYHVKESELHENDWLHLFMEIAFLEANPYKGDSSTGFSADLRAIIRKTMDGIPEHMTLEFTSQCG
;
A
#
# COMPACT_ATOMS: atom_id res chain seq x y z
N ASP A 1 -3.18 -21.16 -27.84
CA ASP A 1 -3.63 -21.74 -26.57
C ASP A 1 -2.47 -22.09 -25.67
N PHE A 2 -2.11 -21.14 -24.80
CA PHE A 2 -1.38 -21.45 -23.58
C PHE A 2 -2.35 -21.20 -22.43
N GLY A 3 -2.99 -22.26 -21.96
CA GLY A 3 -3.77 -22.23 -20.73
C GLY A 3 -2.80 -22.06 -19.57
N PHE A 4 -2.81 -20.88 -18.96
CA PHE A 4 -2.14 -20.65 -17.69
C PHE A 4 -3.07 -21.12 -16.57
N ASP A 5 -3.06 -22.43 -16.30
CA ASP A 5 -3.60 -22.97 -15.06
C ASP A 5 -2.57 -22.71 -13.94
N PHE A 6 -2.60 -21.50 -13.36
CA PHE A 6 -1.93 -21.23 -12.08
C PHE A 6 -2.83 -21.74 -10.95
N ASP A 7 -2.81 -23.05 -10.70
CA ASP A 7 -3.38 -23.64 -9.49
C ASP A 7 -2.53 -23.24 -8.27
N PHE A 8 -2.90 -22.15 -7.59
CA PHE A 8 -2.24 -21.69 -6.37
C PHE A 8 -3.20 -21.24 -5.26
N PRO A 9 -4.00 -22.12 -4.61
CA PRO A 9 -4.52 -21.83 -3.29
C PRO A 9 -3.67 -22.55 -2.23
N GLY A 10 -2.36 -22.28 -2.22
CA GLY A 10 -1.46 -22.76 -1.15
C GLY A 10 -1.46 -21.78 0.02
N ILE A 11 -1.63 -22.27 1.25
CA ILE A 11 -1.35 -21.48 2.46
C ILE A 11 0.17 -21.44 2.63
N THR A 12 0.74 -20.24 2.74
CA THR A 12 2.15 -20.02 3.07
C THR A 12 2.26 -19.49 4.49
N GLU A 13 3.18 -20.03 5.29
CA GLU A 13 3.42 -19.67 6.69
C GLU A 13 4.76 -18.96 6.87
N SER A 14 4.87 -18.11 7.90
CA SER A 14 6.08 -17.37 8.25
C SER A 14 7.08 -18.22 9.06
N PRO A 15 8.40 -17.99 8.96
CA PRO A 15 9.10 -17.01 8.12
C PRO A 15 9.45 -17.55 6.73
N MET A 16 9.61 -16.64 5.76
CA MET A 16 10.05 -16.97 4.40
C MET A 16 11.32 -16.20 4.05
N PRO A 17 12.19 -16.73 3.16
CA PRO A 17 13.44 -16.04 2.77
C PRO A 17 13.21 -14.68 2.10
N PHE A 18 12.04 -14.51 1.48
CA PHE A 18 11.62 -13.28 0.81
C PHE A 18 10.14 -13.04 1.11
N ASP A 19 9.86 -12.11 2.01
CA ASP A 19 8.50 -11.77 2.46
C ASP A 19 8.27 -10.25 2.59
N TYR A 20 9.14 -9.45 1.99
CA TYR A 20 9.13 -7.99 2.13
C TYR A 20 7.84 -7.36 1.58
N ASP A 21 7.36 -7.85 0.43
CA ASP A 21 6.09 -7.47 -0.16
C ASP A 21 4.91 -7.77 0.79
N ILE A 22 4.89 -8.97 1.38
CA ILE A 22 3.87 -9.38 2.35
C ILE A 22 3.90 -8.48 3.59
N ILE A 23 5.08 -8.10 4.09
CA ILE A 23 5.23 -7.15 5.20
C ILE A 23 4.64 -5.79 4.84
N LEU A 24 4.90 -5.28 3.64
CA LEU A 24 4.35 -3.99 3.20
C LEU A 24 2.83 -4.04 3.07
N TYR A 25 2.28 -5.08 2.44
CA TYR A 25 0.83 -5.26 2.29
C TYR A 25 0.12 -5.41 3.65
N ALA A 26 0.76 -6.12 4.59
CA ALA A 26 0.29 -6.27 5.97
C ALA A 26 0.26 -4.92 6.72
N ARG A 27 1.34 -4.13 6.63
CA ARG A 27 1.43 -2.78 7.22
C ARG A 27 0.40 -1.83 6.61
N LEU A 28 0.16 -1.93 5.31
CA LEU A 28 -0.83 -1.11 4.61
C LEU A 28 -2.25 -1.36 5.12
N GLY A 29 -2.65 -2.62 5.23
CA GLY A 29 -3.95 -2.98 5.82
C GLY A 29 -4.13 -2.45 7.24
N LEU A 30 -3.07 -2.55 8.06
CA LEU A 30 -3.10 -2.04 9.42
C LEU A 30 -3.21 -0.51 9.46
N HIS A 31 -2.51 0.19 8.56
CA HIS A 31 -2.63 1.64 8.40
C HIS A 31 -4.05 2.05 8.04
N CYS A 32 -4.66 1.40 7.04
CA CYS A 32 -6.04 1.66 6.65
C CYS A 32 -7.00 1.50 7.84
N TYR A 33 -6.87 0.41 8.61
CA TYR A 33 -7.72 0.20 9.79
C TYR A 33 -7.51 1.28 10.87
N ASN A 34 -6.26 1.64 11.16
CA ASN A 34 -5.93 2.69 12.12
C ASN A 34 -6.54 4.04 11.72
N LEU A 35 -6.46 4.39 10.44
CA LEU A 35 -7.05 5.61 9.90
C LEU A 35 -8.59 5.62 10.07
N HIS A 36 -9.25 4.53 9.68
CA HIS A 36 -10.72 4.45 9.73
C HIS A 36 -11.28 4.38 11.15
N ASN A 37 -10.57 3.75 12.09
CA ASN A 37 -11.07 3.49 13.45
C ASN A 37 -10.45 4.41 14.51
N GLY A 38 -9.53 5.30 14.12
CA GLY A 38 -8.80 6.13 15.07
C GLY A 38 -7.94 5.33 16.06
N THR A 39 -7.44 4.16 15.63
CA THR A 39 -6.58 3.28 16.46
C THR A 39 -5.10 3.49 16.14
N ASN A 40 -4.22 2.86 16.94
CA ASN A 40 -2.77 2.94 16.76
C ASN A 40 -2.10 1.56 16.89
N LEU A 41 -2.70 0.55 16.25
CA LEU A 41 -2.15 -0.80 16.22
C LEU A 41 -0.79 -0.80 15.51
N LYS A 42 0.18 -1.53 16.06
CA LYS A 42 1.55 -1.65 15.54
C LYS A 42 1.79 -3.05 14.99
N PHE A 43 2.33 -3.13 13.79
CA PHE A 43 2.67 -4.41 13.16
C PHE A 43 3.74 -5.14 14.00
N VAL A 44 3.53 -6.44 14.24
CA VAL A 44 4.52 -7.30 14.91
C VAL A 44 5.20 -8.19 13.87
N HIS A 45 4.45 -9.09 13.27
CA HIS A 45 4.88 -9.93 12.15
C HIS A 45 3.65 -10.47 11.39
N TRP A 46 3.86 -10.97 10.18
CA TRP A 46 2.83 -11.73 9.48
C TRP A 46 2.88 -13.20 9.92
N VAL A 47 1.75 -13.89 9.91
CA VAL A 47 1.60 -15.28 10.37
C VAL A 47 1.51 -16.23 9.18
N LYS A 48 0.56 -15.95 8.29
CA LYS A 48 0.32 -16.73 7.08
C LYS A 48 -0.36 -15.88 6.02
N PHE A 49 -0.21 -16.29 4.76
CA PHE A 49 -1.00 -15.72 3.68
C PHE A 49 -1.45 -16.78 2.68
N THR A 50 -2.48 -16.43 1.93
CA THR A 50 -2.92 -17.15 0.74
C THR A 50 -2.97 -16.16 -0.41
N THR A 51 -2.47 -16.57 -1.56
CA THR A 51 -2.51 -15.77 -2.77
C THR A 51 -3.57 -16.31 -3.72
N MET A 52 -4.25 -15.44 -4.43
CA MET A 52 -5.14 -15.81 -5.54
C MET A 52 -4.82 -14.90 -6.72
N CYS A 53 -4.32 -15.49 -7.79
CA CYS A 53 -3.98 -14.77 -9.02
C CYS A 53 -5.01 -15.08 -10.11
N THR A 54 -5.81 -14.09 -10.47
CA THR A 54 -6.74 -14.13 -11.62
C THR A 54 -6.37 -13.00 -12.59
N SER A 55 -7.31 -12.13 -12.95
CA SER A 55 -7.00 -10.81 -13.51
C SER A 55 -6.40 -9.83 -12.48
N TYR A 56 -6.43 -10.22 -11.20
CA TYR A 56 -5.87 -9.49 -10.05
C TYR A 56 -4.94 -10.40 -9.25
N CYS A 57 -3.99 -9.81 -8.53
CA CYS A 57 -3.21 -10.53 -7.53
C CYS A 57 -3.72 -10.18 -6.14
N ASP A 58 -4.49 -11.10 -5.55
CA ASP A 58 -5.09 -10.94 -4.23
C ASP A 58 -4.24 -11.68 -3.18
N TYR A 59 -3.93 -11.00 -2.08
CA TYR A 59 -3.15 -11.51 -0.95
C TYR A 59 -3.97 -11.43 0.33
N TYR A 60 -4.45 -12.59 0.77
CA TYR A 60 -5.13 -12.74 2.04
C TYR A 60 -4.09 -12.98 3.14
N ILE A 61 -3.83 -11.98 3.97
CA ILE A 61 -2.75 -12.01 4.96
C ILE A 61 -3.34 -12.04 6.37
N THR A 62 -2.89 -12.98 7.19
CA THR A 62 -3.08 -12.98 8.64
C THR A 62 -1.79 -12.52 9.30
N LEU A 63 -1.89 -11.57 10.24
CA LEU A 63 -0.76 -10.97 10.95
C LEU A 63 -1.07 -10.79 12.44
N GLU A 64 -0.03 -10.53 13.22
CA GLU A 64 -0.14 -10.10 14.60
C GLU A 64 0.12 -8.59 14.71
N ALA A 65 -0.74 -7.91 15.46
CA ALA A 65 -0.63 -6.49 15.74
C ALA A 65 -0.65 -6.24 17.25
N MET A 66 0.24 -5.39 17.74
CA MET A 66 0.28 -4.93 19.12
C MET A 66 -0.62 -3.71 19.27
N ASP A 67 -1.54 -3.75 20.23
CA ASP A 67 -2.23 -2.55 20.70
C ASP A 67 -1.41 -1.92 21.84
N PRO A 68 -0.75 -0.76 21.61
CA PRO A 68 0.04 -0.11 22.64
C PRO A 68 -0.80 0.43 23.80
N ALA A 69 -2.11 0.61 23.64
CA ALA A 69 -2.98 1.11 24.70
C ALA A 69 -3.23 0.08 25.80
N CYS A 70 -3.27 -1.21 25.45
CA CYS A 70 -3.50 -2.31 26.40
C CYS A 70 -2.33 -3.30 26.49
N ASN A 71 -1.25 -3.08 25.73
CA ASN A 71 -0.09 -3.97 25.64
C ASN A 71 -0.48 -5.42 25.30
N SER A 72 -1.47 -5.56 24.42
CA SER A 72 -1.98 -6.86 23.97
C SER A 72 -1.69 -7.06 22.50
N VAL A 73 -1.26 -8.26 22.16
CA VAL A 73 -1.16 -8.71 20.77
C VAL A 73 -2.53 -9.24 20.32
N ILE A 74 -2.98 -8.82 19.15
CA ILE A 74 -4.21 -9.26 18.52
C ILE A 74 -3.91 -9.88 17.16
N SER A 75 -4.70 -10.90 16.81
CA SER A 75 -4.70 -11.44 15.46
C SER A 75 -5.49 -10.51 14.54
N PHE A 76 -4.94 -10.24 13.36
CA PHE A 76 -5.48 -9.31 12.39
C PHE A 76 -5.43 -9.91 10.99
N GLN A 77 -6.37 -9.52 10.14
CA GLN A 77 -6.48 -9.98 8.75
C GLN A 77 -6.58 -8.80 7.82
N THR A 78 -5.85 -8.85 6.70
CA THR A 78 -5.95 -7.90 5.61
C THR A 78 -6.01 -8.60 4.26
N LEU A 79 -6.73 -7.99 3.30
CA LEU A 79 -6.80 -8.43 1.92
C LEU A 79 -6.27 -7.32 1.03
N TYR A 80 -5.05 -7.50 0.53
CA TYR A 80 -4.44 -6.63 -0.47
C TYR A 80 -4.79 -7.14 -1.87
N SER A 81 -5.12 -6.24 -2.79
CA SER A 81 -5.43 -6.57 -4.18
C SER A 81 -4.66 -5.63 -5.11
N SER A 82 -3.89 -6.20 -6.03
CA SER A 82 -3.17 -5.47 -7.07
C SER A 82 -3.79 -5.74 -8.44
N PHE A 83 -4.07 -4.66 -9.18
CA PHE A 83 -4.61 -4.68 -10.55
C PHE A 83 -3.49 -4.86 -11.59
N GLY A 84 -2.22 -4.86 -11.16
CA GLY A 84 -1.08 -4.84 -12.06
C GLY A 84 -0.97 -3.50 -12.82
N ARG A 85 -0.17 -3.52 -13.88
CA ARG A 85 0.15 -2.34 -14.69
C ARG A 85 -0.92 -2.10 -15.77
N SER A 86 -1.52 -0.91 -15.78
CA SER A 86 -2.40 -0.48 -16.87
C SER A 86 -1.62 -0.13 -18.15
N MET A 87 -2.32 0.04 -19.28
CA MET A 87 -1.70 0.48 -20.54
C MET A 87 -1.03 1.87 -20.44
N GLU A 88 -1.34 2.65 -19.41
CA GLU A 88 -0.79 3.99 -19.16
C GLU A 88 0.31 4.01 -18.09
N ASP A 89 0.91 2.86 -17.77
CA ASP A 89 1.90 2.69 -16.69
C ASP A 89 1.39 3.13 -15.30
N VAL A 90 0.07 3.04 -15.08
CA VAL A 90 -0.55 3.27 -13.77
C VAL A 90 -0.63 1.94 -13.03
N TYR A 91 -0.14 1.94 -11.79
CA TYR A 91 -0.23 0.82 -10.87
C TYR A 91 -1.33 1.11 -9.86
N THR A 92 -2.33 0.24 -9.82
CA THR A 92 -3.46 0.37 -8.90
C THR A 92 -3.48 -0.79 -7.93
N TRP A 93 -3.58 -0.46 -6.65
CA TRP A 93 -3.73 -1.42 -5.57
C TRP A 93 -4.75 -0.92 -4.56
N GLN A 94 -5.34 -1.83 -3.81
CA GLN A 94 -6.34 -1.50 -2.79
C GLN A 94 -6.34 -2.49 -1.64
N ILE A 95 -6.82 -2.03 -0.48
CA ILE A 95 -7.14 -2.88 0.66
C ILE A 95 -8.64 -3.18 0.63
N LEU A 96 -8.99 -4.41 0.27
CA LEU A 96 -10.38 -4.87 0.21
C LEU A 96 -10.96 -5.19 1.59
N ALA A 97 -10.09 -5.54 2.55
CA ALA A 97 -10.49 -5.81 3.93
C ALA A 97 -9.32 -5.52 4.88
N CYS A 98 -9.61 -4.96 6.05
CA CYS A 98 -8.66 -4.85 7.15
C CYS A 98 -9.41 -4.90 8.49
N ARG A 99 -9.17 -5.93 9.31
CA ARG A 99 -9.89 -6.12 10.58
C ARG A 99 -9.18 -7.05 11.55
N PRO A 100 -9.42 -6.91 12.87
CA PRO A 100 -9.14 -7.98 13.82
C PRO A 100 -9.82 -9.29 13.40
N THR A 101 -9.13 -10.41 13.61
CA THR A 101 -9.64 -11.74 13.25
C THR A 101 -10.95 -12.02 13.98
N CYS A 102 -11.95 -12.53 13.26
CA CYS A 102 -13.22 -12.95 13.84
C CYS A 102 -13.75 -14.20 13.11
N ASN A 103 -14.79 -14.83 13.68
CA ASN A 103 -15.39 -16.05 13.12
C ASN A 103 -16.18 -15.82 11.81
N LYS A 104 -16.24 -14.58 11.30
CA LYS A 104 -16.86 -14.29 10.02
C LYS A 104 -15.84 -14.58 8.94
N ALA A 105 -16.22 -15.31 7.89
CA ALA A 105 -15.42 -15.34 6.67
C ALA A 105 -15.19 -13.90 6.18
N VAL A 106 -14.05 -13.65 5.53
CA VAL A 106 -13.97 -12.48 4.64
C VAL A 106 -14.95 -12.82 3.52
N ASN A 107 -15.98 -11.98 3.35
CA ASN A 107 -17.07 -12.22 2.41
C ASN A 107 -16.50 -12.55 1.02
N ASP A 108 -17.12 -13.43 0.23
CA ASP A 108 -16.66 -13.67 -1.15
C ASP A 108 -17.30 -12.67 -2.14
N ASN A 109 -18.38 -11.98 -1.71
CA ASN A 109 -19.00 -10.87 -2.44
C ASN A 109 -18.33 -9.56 -2.04
N TRP A 110 -17.23 -9.21 -2.69
CA TRP A 110 -16.75 -7.82 -2.68
C TRP A 110 -17.06 -7.20 -4.03
N ASP A 111 -17.85 -6.13 -4.00
CA ASP A 111 -17.96 -5.23 -5.15
C ASP A 111 -16.60 -4.56 -5.34
N ARG A 112 -15.69 -5.24 -6.06
CA ARG A 112 -14.54 -4.61 -6.73
C ARG A 112 -14.98 -3.43 -7.60
N ASP A 113 -16.27 -3.40 -7.93
CA ASP A 113 -17.00 -2.41 -8.71
C ASP A 113 -17.77 -1.36 -7.86
N GLU A 114 -17.69 -1.39 -6.52
CA GLU A 114 -17.97 -0.18 -5.73
C GLU A 114 -16.85 0.79 -6.09
N ALA A 115 -17.13 1.56 -7.15
CA ALA A 115 -16.13 2.15 -8.00
C ALA A 115 -15.07 2.86 -7.17
N MET A 116 -13.81 2.39 -7.28
CA MET A 116 -12.65 3.27 -7.11
C MET A 116 -13.05 4.62 -7.68
N ASP A 117 -13.05 5.67 -6.84
CA ASP A 117 -13.57 6.96 -7.26
C ASP A 117 -12.96 7.28 -8.63
N GLN A 118 -13.81 7.63 -9.60
CA GLN A 118 -13.44 7.93 -10.98
C GLN A 118 -12.25 8.92 -11.09
N TYR A 119 -11.94 9.62 -10.00
CA TYR A 119 -10.74 10.42 -9.81
C TYR A 119 -9.41 9.62 -9.86
N TYR A 120 -9.34 8.45 -9.24
CA TYR A 120 -8.11 7.64 -9.12
C TYR A 120 -7.66 6.87 -10.37
N PRO A 121 -8.54 6.35 -11.26
CA PRO A 121 -8.10 5.74 -12.52
C PRO A 121 -7.64 6.78 -13.57
N ALA A 122 -7.65 8.08 -13.25
CA ALA A 122 -7.12 9.10 -14.12
C ALA A 122 -5.59 9.01 -14.27
N LYS A 123 -5.09 9.54 -15.38
CA LYS A 123 -3.65 9.60 -15.68
C LYS A 123 -2.86 10.24 -14.53
N MET A 124 -1.83 9.54 -14.03
CA MET A 124 -0.93 10.07 -13.01
C MET A 124 -0.36 11.43 -13.45
N PRO A 125 -0.48 12.50 -12.64
CA PRO A 125 0.06 13.80 -12.99
C PRO A 125 1.57 13.74 -13.21
N LYS A 126 2.06 14.54 -14.17
CA LYS A 126 3.51 14.72 -14.34
C LYS A 126 4.07 15.44 -13.11
N TRP A 127 5.29 15.04 -12.74
CA TRP A 127 6.11 15.73 -11.73
C TRP A 127 6.15 17.24 -12.01
N LEU A 128 6.03 18.06 -10.96
CA LEU A 128 6.08 19.52 -11.09
C LEU A 128 7.46 19.97 -11.55
N SER A 129 7.52 21.02 -12.36
CA SER A 129 8.79 21.70 -12.60
C SER A 129 9.24 22.46 -11.35
N ASP A 130 10.54 22.71 -11.22
CA ASP A 130 11.11 23.43 -10.08
C ASP A 130 10.51 24.85 -9.95
N GLU A 131 10.11 25.48 -11.06
CA GLU A 131 9.41 26.77 -11.07
C GLU A 131 8.00 26.69 -10.46
N ALA A 132 7.29 25.57 -10.69
CA ALA A 132 5.97 25.36 -10.10
C ALA A 132 6.05 25.09 -8.60
N LEU A 133 7.13 24.43 -8.14
CA LEU A 133 7.41 24.15 -6.73
C LEU A 133 7.85 25.39 -5.94
N THR A 134 8.49 26.35 -6.61
CA THR A 134 8.93 27.62 -6.00
C THR A 134 7.86 28.70 -6.02
N SER A 135 6.72 28.46 -6.67
CA SER A 135 5.56 29.36 -6.61
C SER A 135 4.88 29.28 -5.24
N ASP A 136 4.49 30.42 -4.65
CA ASP A 136 3.80 30.53 -3.35
C ASP A 136 2.33 30.07 -3.43
N ASN A 137 2.11 28.94 -4.07
CA ASN A 137 0.82 28.40 -4.41
C ASN A 137 0.36 27.46 -3.30
N LYS A 138 -0.69 27.86 -2.55
CA LYS A 138 -1.30 27.11 -1.43
C LYS A 138 -1.86 25.72 -1.80
N LYS A 139 -1.66 25.26 -3.04
CA LYS A 139 -2.10 23.99 -3.59
C LYS A 139 -1.10 22.85 -3.33
N TYR A 140 0.14 23.18 -2.96
CA TYR A 140 1.22 22.20 -2.80
C TYR A 140 1.83 22.26 -1.41
N TYR A 141 2.17 21.10 -0.87
CA TYR A 141 2.89 20.97 0.39
C TYR A 141 4.18 20.19 0.16
N HIS A 142 5.31 20.89 0.25
CA HIS A 142 6.62 20.23 0.21
C HIS A 142 6.87 19.58 1.57
N VAL A 143 6.78 18.25 1.61
CA VAL A 143 6.99 17.49 2.83
C VAL A 143 8.45 17.62 3.24
N LYS A 144 8.70 18.05 4.47
CA LYS A 144 10.06 18.08 5.00
C LYS A 144 10.51 16.67 5.36
N GLU A 145 11.81 16.43 5.33
CA GLU A 145 12.39 15.14 5.74
C GLU A 145 11.99 14.74 7.17
N SER A 146 11.94 15.71 8.09
CA SER A 146 11.46 15.48 9.46
C SER A 146 10.01 14.96 9.50
N GLU A 147 9.15 15.46 8.60
CA GLU A 147 7.75 15.04 8.55
C GLU A 147 7.60 13.68 7.89
N LEU A 148 8.48 13.31 6.95
CA LEU A 148 8.55 11.95 6.43
C LEU A 148 8.87 10.98 7.57
N HIS A 149 9.87 11.29 8.40
CA HIS A 149 10.24 10.46 9.54
C HIS A 149 9.17 10.40 10.64
N GLU A 150 8.39 11.47 10.84
CA GLU A 150 7.28 11.49 11.79
C GLU A 150 6.03 10.77 11.27
N ASN A 151 5.92 10.60 9.95
CA ASN A 151 4.78 9.98 9.27
C ASN A 151 5.20 8.69 8.58
N ASP A 152 5.33 7.61 9.36
CA ASP A 152 5.66 6.25 8.88
C ASP A 152 4.83 5.79 7.67
N TRP A 153 3.60 6.29 7.54
CA TRP A 153 2.69 5.95 6.44
C TRP A 153 3.12 6.53 5.09
N LEU A 154 3.79 7.69 5.07
CA LEU A 154 4.36 8.26 3.84
C LEU A 154 5.49 7.38 3.33
N HIS A 155 6.37 6.94 4.23
CA HIS A 155 7.41 5.97 3.89
C HIS A 155 6.81 4.66 3.36
N LEU A 156 5.79 4.12 4.02
CA LEU A 156 5.11 2.90 3.59
C LEU A 156 4.55 3.01 2.15
N PHE A 157 3.86 4.11 1.82
CA PHE A 157 3.32 4.29 0.47
C PHE A 157 4.41 4.41 -0.59
N MET A 158 5.53 5.07 -0.29
CA MET A 158 6.66 5.15 -1.21
C MET A 158 7.31 3.78 -1.43
N GLU A 159 7.48 2.98 -0.37
CA GLU A 159 8.04 1.62 -0.47
C GLU A 159 7.19 0.72 -1.38
N ILE A 160 5.86 0.76 -1.21
CA ILE A 160 4.93 -0.02 -2.05
C ILE A 160 4.98 0.47 -3.50
N ALA A 161 4.91 1.78 -3.72
CA ALA A 161 4.92 2.32 -5.08
C ALA A 161 6.23 2.03 -5.82
N PHE A 162 7.37 2.02 -5.12
CA PHE A 162 8.65 1.63 -5.72
C PHE A 162 8.70 0.14 -6.05
N LEU A 163 8.22 -0.73 -5.15
CA LEU A 163 8.15 -2.17 -5.35
C LEU A 163 7.34 -2.51 -6.61
N GLU A 164 6.14 -1.92 -6.75
CA GLU A 164 5.25 -2.11 -7.89
C GLU A 164 5.88 -1.58 -9.20
N ALA A 165 6.60 -0.45 -9.15
CA ALA A 165 7.28 0.10 -10.31
C ALA A 165 8.52 -0.71 -10.75
N ASN A 166 9.15 -1.46 -9.83
CA ASN A 166 10.41 -2.17 -10.07
C ASN A 166 10.39 -3.64 -9.59
N PRO A 167 9.47 -4.49 -10.10
CA PRO A 167 9.28 -5.85 -9.60
C PRO A 167 10.50 -6.77 -9.80
N TYR A 168 11.44 -6.39 -10.67
CA TYR A 168 12.66 -7.16 -10.98
C TYR A 168 13.93 -6.69 -10.24
N LYS A 169 13.88 -5.62 -9.44
CA LYS A 169 15.00 -5.16 -8.60
C LYS A 169 14.97 -5.71 -7.18
N GLY A 170 14.19 -6.75 -6.94
CA GLY A 170 14.13 -7.47 -5.67
C GLY A 170 15.34 -8.39 -5.46
N ASP A 171 16.50 -7.82 -5.14
CA ASP A 171 17.25 -8.42 -4.04
C ASP A 171 16.60 -7.89 -2.77
N SER A 172 15.57 -8.62 -2.33
CA SER A 172 14.73 -8.33 -1.17
C SER A 172 15.48 -8.33 0.15
N SER A 173 16.81 -8.51 0.14
CA SER A 173 17.68 -8.47 1.32
C SER A 173 18.24 -7.08 1.64
N THR A 174 18.28 -6.16 0.68
CA THR A 174 18.75 -4.80 0.92
C THR A 174 17.54 -3.88 1.07
N GLY A 175 17.24 -3.50 2.31
CA GLY A 175 16.26 -2.46 2.61
C GLY A 175 16.44 -1.23 1.72
N PHE A 176 15.32 -0.56 1.49
CA PHE A 176 15.21 0.63 0.65
C PHE A 176 16.30 1.66 0.99
N SER A 177 17.33 1.80 0.13
CA SER A 177 18.44 2.76 0.27
C SER A 177 18.47 3.71 -0.91
N ALA A 178 17.37 4.45 -1.13
CA ALA A 178 17.33 5.56 -2.07
C ALA A 178 16.91 6.84 -1.34
N ASP A 179 17.56 7.96 -1.65
CA ASP A 179 17.14 9.28 -1.18
C ASP A 179 15.81 9.63 -1.84
N LEU A 180 14.72 9.39 -1.10
CA LEU A 180 13.37 9.73 -1.54
C LEU A 180 13.07 11.19 -1.26
N ARG A 181 12.59 11.89 -2.28
CA ARG A 181 11.94 13.19 -2.11
C ARG A 181 10.47 13.02 -2.44
N ALA A 182 9.59 13.46 -1.54
CA ALA A 182 8.16 13.39 -1.72
C ALA A 182 7.49 14.77 -1.58
N ILE A 183 6.46 14.98 -2.39
CA ILE A 183 5.60 16.15 -2.37
C ILE A 183 4.17 15.67 -2.22
N ILE A 184 3.47 16.21 -1.23
CA ILE A 184 2.03 15.98 -1.07
C ILE A 184 1.32 17.11 -1.81
N ARG A 185 0.47 16.74 -2.77
CA ARG A 185 -0.47 17.67 -3.36
C ARG A 185 -1.80 17.54 -2.63
N LYS A 186 -2.30 18.66 -2.11
CA LYS A 186 -3.68 18.73 -1.63
C LYS A 186 -4.58 18.72 -2.86
N THR A 187 -5.59 17.86 -2.87
CA THR A 187 -6.48 17.81 -4.03
C THR A 187 -7.27 19.10 -4.16
N MET A 188 -7.39 19.54 -5.40
CA MET A 188 -8.01 20.81 -5.76
C MET A 188 -9.50 20.68 -6.05
N ASP A 189 -10.03 19.47 -5.95
CA ASP A 189 -11.44 19.13 -6.14
C ASP A 189 -12.32 19.58 -4.96
N GLY A 190 -11.71 19.92 -3.82
CA GLY A 190 -12.44 20.33 -2.61
C GLY A 190 -13.15 19.18 -1.92
N ILE A 191 -12.89 17.94 -2.34
CA ILE A 191 -13.40 16.73 -1.72
C ILE A 191 -12.48 16.41 -0.54
N PRO A 192 -12.98 16.43 0.71
CA PRO A 192 -12.22 15.94 1.85
C PRO A 192 -11.85 14.48 1.58
N GLU A 193 -10.63 14.07 1.92
CA GLU A 193 -10.09 12.68 1.84
C GLU A 193 -9.33 12.31 0.55
N HIS A 194 -9.45 13.06 -0.54
CA HIS A 194 -8.58 12.84 -1.70
C HIS A 194 -7.18 13.42 -1.43
N MET A 195 -6.12 12.63 -1.70
CA MET A 195 -4.72 13.04 -1.58
C MET A 195 -3.90 12.44 -2.71
N THR A 196 -2.98 13.22 -3.26
CA THR A 196 -1.98 12.72 -4.23
C THR A 196 -0.60 12.86 -3.64
N LEU A 197 0.11 11.73 -3.53
CA LEU A 197 1.51 11.69 -3.15
C LEU A 197 2.35 11.52 -4.41
N GLU A 198 3.26 12.46 -4.64
CA GLU A 198 4.27 12.35 -5.69
C GLU A 198 5.62 12.14 -5.06
N PHE A 199 6.37 11.17 -5.54
CA PHE A 199 7.74 10.96 -5.10
C PHE A 199 8.67 10.81 -6.29
N THR A 200 9.92 11.21 -6.07
CA THR A 200 11.02 10.96 -7.00
C THR A 200 12.11 10.23 -6.24
N SER A 201 12.75 9.28 -6.92
CA SER A 201 13.97 8.64 -6.44
C SER A 201 15.12 9.15 -7.29
N GLN A 202 16.14 9.71 -6.65
CA GLN A 202 17.42 9.90 -7.31
C GLN A 202 18.18 8.58 -7.16
N CYS A 203 18.14 7.74 -8.20
CA CYS A 203 19.14 6.68 -8.29
C CYS A 203 20.50 7.36 -8.49
N GLY A 204 21.41 7.18 -7.53
CA GLY A 204 22.83 7.50 -7.69
C GLY A 204 23.51 6.61 -8.73
#